data_AF-A0A9D1GWR5-F1
#
_entry.id   AF-A0A9D1GWR5-F1
#
_cell.length_a   1.000
_cell.length_b   1.000
_cell.length_c   1.000
_cell.angle_alpha   90.00
_cell.angle_beta   90.00
_cell.angle_gamma   90.00
#
_symmetry.space_group_name_H-M   'P 1'
#
loop_
_entity.id
_entity.type
_entity.pdbx_description
1 polymer ?
#
loop_
_entity_poly.entity_id
_entity_poly.type
_entity_poly.pdbx_seq_one_letter_code
_entity_poly.pdbx_strand_id
1 'polypeptide(L)'
;MYRAVLDTCALVPSLQRDFLLQLATEDAFAPMWGTGILAELDYTLARLHEQRGIGDSEHRRSARRINPPQTPAQILDQLVERYRMHEVNDILRPLLPNLT
;
A
#
# COMPACT_ATOMS: atom_id res chain seq x y z
N MET A 1 -10.67 -16.47 14.11
CA MET A 1 -9.93 -15.25 13.73
C MET A 1 -10.80 -14.42 12.82
N TYR A 2 -11.01 -13.14 13.13
CA TYR A 2 -11.83 -12.27 12.29
C TYR A 2 -11.03 -11.84 11.06
N ARG A 3 -11.67 -11.82 9.89
CA ARG A 3 -11.08 -11.27 8.67
C ARG A 3 -11.62 -9.85 8.49
N ALA A 4 -10.74 -8.88 8.27
CA ALA A 4 -11.14 -7.49 8.06
C ALA A 4 -10.54 -6.97 6.76
N VAL A 5 -11.35 -6.34 5.92
CA VAL A 5 -10.84 -5.61 4.76
C VAL A 5 -10.33 -4.26 5.26
N LEU A 6 -9.05 -3.95 5.01
CA LEU A 6 -8.50 -2.64 5.33
C LEU A 6 -8.54 -1.78 4.07
N ASP A 7 -9.31 -0.71 4.12
CA ASP A 7 -9.47 0.23 3.01
C ASP A 7 -8.32 1.24 2.92
N THR A 8 -8.15 1.86 1.76
CA THR A 8 -7.12 2.88 1.47
C THR A 8 -7.10 3.97 2.54
N CYS A 9 -8.28 4.46 2.94
CA CYS A 9 -8.40 5.53 3.92
C CYS A 9 -7.86 5.17 5.32
N ALA A 10 -7.84 3.89 5.69
CA ALA A 10 -7.28 3.41 6.96
C ALA A 10 -5.75 3.21 6.89
N LEU A 11 -5.19 3.10 5.69
CA LEU A 11 -3.77 2.82 5.44
C LEU A 11 -2.95 4.07 5.10
N VAL A 12 -3.61 5.14 4.64
CA VAL A 12 -2.95 6.43 4.34
C VAL A 12 -2.37 7.10 5.60
N PRO A 13 -3.06 7.16 6.75
CA PRO A 13 -2.48 7.72 7.97
C PRO A 13 -1.48 6.74 8.59
N SER A 14 -0.18 7.10 8.61
CA SER A 14 0.89 6.19 9.05
C SER A 14 0.67 5.58 10.43
N LEU A 15 0.26 6.38 11.44
CA LEU A 15 0.06 5.87 12.81
C LEU A 15 -1.09 4.85 12.90
N GLN A 16 -2.20 5.10 12.20
CA GLN A 16 -3.35 4.20 12.20
C GLN A 16 -3.02 2.90 11.48
N ARG A 17 -2.35 3.01 10.33
CA ARG A 17 -1.85 1.87 9.57
C ARG A 17 -0.98 0.99 10.45
N ASP A 18 0.09 1.54 11.03
CA ASP A 18 1.07 0.77 11.80
C ASP A 18 0.41 0.07 13.00
N PHE A 19 -0.53 0.75 13.68
CA PHE A 19 -1.31 0.13 14.75
C PHE A 19 -2.16 -1.06 14.26
N LEU A 20 -2.88 -0.91 13.14
CA LEU A 20 -3.70 -1.98 12.58
C LEU A 20 -2.86 -3.16 12.09
N LEU A 21 -1.70 -2.90 11.49
CA LEU A 21 -0.81 -3.94 10.99
C LEU A 21 -0.07 -4.67 12.12
N GLN A 22 0.27 -3.96 13.19
CA GLN A 22 0.80 -4.59 14.40
C GLN A 22 -0.23 -5.53 15.02
N LEU A 23 -1.49 -5.11 15.15
CA LEU A 23 -2.57 -6.00 15.63
C LEU A 23 -2.76 -7.23 14.73
N ALA A 24 -2.63 -7.06 13.42
CA ALA A 24 -2.66 -8.19 12.49
C ALA A 24 -1.49 -9.16 12.70
N THR A 25 -0.29 -8.63 12.98
CA THR A 25 0.91 -9.42 13.28
C THR A 25 0.79 -10.22 14.58
N GLU A 26 0.05 -9.68 15.55
CA GLU A 26 -0.28 -10.35 16.83
C GLU A 26 -1.52 -11.27 16.72
N ASP A 27 -1.89 -11.69 15.50
CA ASP A 27 -3.04 -12.55 15.19
C ASP A 27 -4.42 -12.05 15.71
N ALA A 28 -4.55 -10.76 16.07
CA ALA A 28 -5.81 -10.21 16.56
C ALA A 28 -6.91 -10.20 15.47
N PHE A 29 -6.49 -10.07 14.21
CA PHE A 29 -7.34 -10.26 13.02
C PHE A 29 -6.49 -10.58 11.79
N ALA A 30 -7.13 -11.12 10.75
CA ALA A 30 -6.52 -11.36 9.45
C ALA A 30 -6.92 -10.23 8.49
N PRO A 31 -6.03 -9.29 8.17
CA PRO A 31 -6.32 -8.25 7.20
C PRO A 31 -6.44 -8.82 5.79
N MET A 32 -7.31 -8.20 5.01
CA MET A 32 -7.62 -8.54 3.63
C MET A 32 -7.49 -7.28 2.79
N TRP A 33 -6.91 -7.40 1.60
CA TRP A 33 -6.83 -6.30 0.65
C TRP A 33 -7.12 -6.80 -0.76
N GLY A 34 -7.81 -5.97 -1.53
CA GLY A 34 -7.98 -6.20 -2.97
C GLY A 34 -6.92 -5.46 -3.78
N THR A 35 -6.71 -5.90 -5.02
CA THR A 35 -5.89 -5.19 -6.03
C THR A 35 -6.31 -3.73 -6.21
N GLY A 36 -7.62 -3.45 -6.20
CA GLY A 36 -8.14 -2.08 -6.27
C GLY A 36 -7.71 -1.20 -5.10
N ILE A 37 -7.73 -1.73 -3.87
CA ILE A 37 -7.32 -1.00 -2.66
C ILE A 37 -5.82 -0.69 -2.70
N LEU A 38 -4.98 -1.66 -3.08
CA LEU A 38 -3.53 -1.44 -3.17
C LEU A 38 -3.16 -0.40 -4.24
N ALA A 39 -3.83 -0.46 -5.39
CA ALA A 39 -3.62 0.51 -6.47
C ALA A 39 -4.06 1.92 -6.07
N GLU A 40 -5.22 2.04 -5.40
CA GLU A 40 -5.69 3.33 -4.88
C GLU A 40 -4.77 3.88 -3.79
N LEU A 41 -4.26 3.02 -2.90
CA LEU A 41 -3.31 3.39 -1.86
C LEU A 41 -2.01 3.95 -2.45
N ASP A 42 -1.38 3.26 -3.40
CA ASP A 42 -0.14 3.73 -4.04
C ASP A 42 -0.37 5.09 -4.75
N TYR A 43 -1.45 5.20 -5.52
CA TYR A 43 -1.84 6.47 -6.17
C TYR A 43 -2.03 7.61 -5.16
N THR A 44 -2.74 7.33 -4.06
CA THR A 44 -3.06 8.34 -3.04
C THR A 44 -1.80 8.80 -2.30
N LEU A 45 -0.90 7.88 -1.94
CA LEU A 45 0.37 8.22 -1.32
C LEU A 45 1.25 9.02 -2.28
N ALA A 46 1.37 8.62 -3.54
CA ALA A 46 2.12 9.37 -4.55
C ALA A 46 1.63 10.83 -4.64
N ARG A 47 0.32 11.03 -4.73
CA ARG A 47 -0.29 12.35 -4.76
C ARG A 47 -0.04 13.15 -3.48
N LEU A 48 -0.15 12.54 -2.29
CA LEU A 48 0.12 13.22 -1.02
C LEU A 48 1.59 13.63 -0.87
N HIS A 49 2.51 12.80 -1.36
CA HIS A 49 3.94 13.11 -1.39
C HIS A 49 4.23 14.29 -2.32
N GLU A 50 3.62 14.35 -3.50
CA GLU A 50 3.70 15.51 -4.41
C GLU A 50 3.18 16.78 -3.74
N GLN A 51 2.04 16.70 -3.04
CA GLN A 51 1.40 17.83 -2.36
C GLN A 51 2.23 18.38 -1.19
N ARG A 52 2.95 17.51 -0.46
CA ARG A 52 3.75 17.91 0.70
C ARG A 52 5.09 18.58 0.33
N GLY A 53 5.42 18.69 -0.96
CA GLY A 53 6.59 19.46 -1.40
C GLY A 53 7.94 18.88 -0.96
N ILE A 54 8.00 17.61 -0.54
CA ILE A 54 9.26 16.85 -0.46
C ILE A 54 9.66 16.58 -1.92
N GLY A 55 10.30 17.58 -2.51
CA GLY A 55 10.73 17.56 -3.89
C GLY A 55 11.92 16.64 -4.07
N ASP A 56 11.65 15.39 -4.46
CA ASP A 56 12.51 14.76 -5.47
C ASP A 56 11.91 15.06 -6.83
N SER A 57 12.36 16.18 -7.39
CA SER A 57 12.06 16.65 -8.75
C SER A 57 12.47 15.67 -9.87
N GLU A 58 12.94 14.46 -9.56
CA GLU A 58 13.27 13.45 -10.58
C GLU A 58 12.09 12.53 -10.95
N HIS A 59 11.08 12.36 -10.09
CA HIS A 59 9.98 11.42 -10.36
C HIS A 59 8.78 12.01 -11.10
N ARG A 60 8.75 13.34 -11.30
CA ARG A 60 7.63 14.08 -11.93
C ARG A 60 7.41 13.74 -13.41
N ARG A 61 8.28 12.94 -14.04
CA ARG A 61 8.12 12.49 -15.43
C ARG A 61 7.44 11.12 -15.58
N SER A 62 7.25 10.36 -14.50
CA SER A 62 6.63 9.03 -14.58
C SER A 62 5.11 9.05 -14.37
N ALA A 63 4.56 10.02 -13.65
CA ALA A 63 3.12 10.13 -13.40
C ALA A 63 2.29 10.65 -14.60
N ARG A 64 2.94 11.01 -15.72
CA ARG A 64 2.27 11.42 -16.98
C ARG A 64 2.39 10.42 -18.11
N ARG A 65 3.07 9.29 -17.90
CA ARG A 65 3.11 8.21 -18.89
C ARG A 65 2.30 7.08 -18.32
N ILE A 66 1.10 6.89 -18.89
CA ILE A 66 0.43 5.60 -19.07
C ILE A 66 1.00 4.57 -18.09
N ASN A 67 0.52 4.56 -16.84
CA ASN A 67 1.04 3.63 -15.86
C ASN A 67 0.73 2.24 -16.42
N PRO A 68 1.74 1.44 -16.84
CA PRO A 68 1.46 0.11 -17.35
C PRO A 68 0.65 -0.64 -16.30
N PRO A 69 -0.28 -1.55 -16.68
CA PRO A 69 -1.05 -2.31 -15.71
C PRO A 69 -0.08 -2.96 -14.72
N GLN A 70 -0.13 -2.51 -13.46
CA GLN A 70 0.74 -2.99 -12.41
C GLN A 70 0.05 -4.18 -11.74
N THR A 71 0.81 -5.26 -11.58
CA THR A 71 0.38 -6.40 -10.77
C THR A 71 0.39 -6.01 -9.29
N PRO A 72 -0.41 -6.67 -8.43
CA PRO A 72 -0.38 -6.42 -6.99
C PRO A 72 1.02 -6.61 -6.39
N ALA A 73 1.85 -7.53 -6.90
CA ALA A 73 3.24 -7.68 -6.48
C ALA A 73 4.08 -6.43 -6.73
N GLN A 74 3.96 -5.81 -7.91
CA GLN A 74 4.68 -4.58 -8.26
C GLN A 74 4.23 -3.40 -7.41
N ILE A 75 2.94 -3.33 -7.06
CA ILE A 75 2.41 -2.31 -6.16
C ILE A 75 3.03 -2.48 -4.76
N LEU A 76 3.08 -3.71 -4.22
CA LEU A 76 3.73 -3.97 -2.93
C LEU A 76 5.21 -3.58 -2.94
N ASP A 77 5.95 -3.92 -4.00
CA ASP A 77 7.36 -3.53 -4.14
C ASP A 77 7.53 -2.00 -4.11
N GLN A 78 6.62 -1.24 -4.75
CA GLN A 78 6.63 0.23 -4.70
C GLN A 78 6.30 0.78 -3.32
N LEU A 79 5.32 0.20 -2.63
CA LEU A 79 4.95 0.62 -1.28
C LEU A 79 6.11 0.44 -0.29
N VAL A 80 6.87 -0.64 -0.43
CA VAL A 80 8.09 -0.88 0.35
C VAL A 80 9.18 0.14 -0.01
N GLU A 81 9.51 0.27 -1.29
CA GLU A 81 10.64 1.10 -1.73
C GLU A 81 10.43 2.59 -1.44
N ARG A 82 9.22 3.11 -1.69
CA ARG A 82 8.93 4.55 -1.62
C ARG A 82 8.42 5.01 -0.27
N TYR A 83 7.65 4.16 0.41
CA TYR A 83 6.92 4.53 1.62
C TYR A 83 7.32 3.70 2.84
N ARG A 84 8.29 2.78 2.70
CA ARG A 84 8.79 1.88 3.76
C ARG A 84 7.70 1.04 4.42
N MET A 85 6.67 0.67 3.66
CA MET A 85 5.54 -0.13 4.14
C MET A 85 5.89 -1.64 4.19
N HIS A 86 6.91 -2.01 4.98
CA HIS A 86 7.36 -3.40 5.12
C HIS A 86 6.27 -4.30 5.69
N GLU A 87 5.53 -3.85 6.70
CA GLU A 87 4.47 -4.63 7.33
C GLU A 87 3.33 -4.99 6.34
N VAL A 88 2.95 -4.05 5.47
CA VAL A 88 1.96 -4.31 4.41
C VAL A 88 2.45 -5.42 3.49
N ASN A 89 3.72 -5.36 3.07
CA ASN A 89 4.32 -6.39 2.22
C ASN A 89 4.37 -7.76 2.94
N ASP A 90 4.81 -7.80 4.18
CA ASP A 90 4.99 -9.06 4.91
C ASP A 90 3.67 -9.80 5.11
N ILE A 91 2.58 -9.05 5.31
CA ILE A 91 1.25 -9.63 5.48
C ILE A 91 0.62 -10.03 4.13
N LEU A 92 0.82 -9.22 3.07
CA LEU A 92 0.14 -9.43 1.79
C LEU A 92 0.86 -10.33 0.80
N ARG A 93 2.19 -10.33 0.81
CA ARG A 93 2.99 -11.09 -0.15
C ARG A 93 2.64 -12.58 -0.17
N PRO A 94 2.40 -13.25 0.96
CA PRO A 94 1.97 -14.66 0.97
C PRO A 94 0.55 -14.86 0.40
N LEU A 95 -0.29 -13.83 0.43
CA LEU A 95 -1.70 -13.89 0.04
C LEU A 95 -1.91 -13.59 -1.45
N LEU A 96 -0.92 -13.00 -2.14
CA LEU A 96 -0.96 -12.63 -3.56
C LEU A 96 -1.56 -13.69 -4.51
N PRO A 97 -1.25 -15.00 -4.40
CA PRO A 97 -1.83 -16.02 -5.29
C PRO A 97 -3.36 -16.11 -5.22
N ASN A 98 -3.96 -15.62 -4.13
CA ASN A 98 -5.39 -15.69 -3.83
C ASN A 98 -6.10 -14.34 -3.99
N LEU A 99 -5.41 -13.30 -4.50
CA LEU A 99 -5.97 -11.96 -4.70
C LEU A 99 -6.46 -11.70 -6.14
N THR A 100 -6.47 -12.73 -6.97
CA THR A 100 -6.93 -12.73 -8.38
C THR A 100 -8.43 -12.95 -8.46
#